data_AF-A0A829Q9C5-F1
#
_entry.id   AF-A0A829Q9C5-F1
#
_cell.length_a   1.000
_cell.length_b   1.000
_cell.length_c   1.000
_cell.angle_alpha   90.00
_cell.angle_beta   90.00
_cell.angle_gamma   90.00
#
_symmetry.space_group_name_H-M   'P 1'
#
loop_
_entity.id
_entity.type
_entity.pdbx_description
1 polymer ?
#
loop_
_entity_poly.entity_id
_entity_poly.type
_entity_poly.pdbx_seq_one_letter_code
_entity_poly.pdbx_strand_id
1 'polypeptide(L)'
;MPTRIEALTRSSVGDGDLQPTLMVATISPPHDTEYQGRWIASMSGEDFKSLADSPVTALAPDRLPSREVPGTPSFDDRRRTWALISPALSILVATAVLFGVGDAWHISLTTPAASTPSVHNDSKSKSMELNARRDGMIRAITEQFGPAATNNLLDLRFTGSGSDYGTVLDPTNGAVSIVYINNNGDAFTTASPQVLRKDSTFTAGEIASIDLGALIEKMAHQADSAQRLSALGTLEIKRSGPGAPVILTGSFGRRSINALPNGTVGEIFDPADFAVSFQRARDALRLAGITASDRVLTDFEIRGSHRATPIARPSEVQNTGGVVLEFVTGDRSGQIVLVPGEIPKVTDKSYRSASQPFAFDDVSAEVFESVRAQAMQRGALEPYEREAVDIWVGDQVIDPFRLAIRVELAGVDAASGTYSLDGRFLAPGSR
;
A
#
# COMPACT_ATOMS: atom_id res chain seq x y z
N MET A 1 4.72 -22.02 16.83
CA MET A 1 4.47 -22.26 15.40
C MET A 1 4.03 -23.69 15.22
N PRO A 2 2.82 -23.94 14.67
CA PRO A 2 2.36 -25.29 14.38
C PRO A 2 3.40 -26.09 13.59
N THR A 3 3.68 -27.32 14.02
CA THR A 3 4.67 -28.20 13.42
C THR A 3 4.15 -29.63 13.43
N ARG A 4 4.12 -30.27 12.25
CA ARG A 4 3.75 -31.66 12.09
C ARG A 4 5.00 -32.48 11.79
N ILE A 5 5.33 -33.41 12.67
CA ILE A 5 6.47 -34.32 12.51
C ILE A 5 6.11 -35.38 11.47
N GLU A 6 6.94 -35.51 10.44
CA GLU A 6 6.80 -36.49 9.37
C GLU A 6 7.72 -37.70 9.58
N ALA A 7 8.93 -37.46 10.11
CA ALA A 7 9.89 -38.51 10.42
C ALA A 7 10.76 -38.16 11.64
N LEU A 8 11.07 -39.19 12.42
CA LEU A 8 11.95 -39.14 13.59
C LEU A 8 12.98 -40.26 13.53
N THR A 9 14.26 -39.92 13.63
CA THR A 9 15.36 -40.89 13.70
C THR A 9 16.24 -40.60 14.90
N ARG A 10 16.20 -41.45 15.93
CA ARG A 10 16.99 -41.32 17.16
C ARG A 10 18.29 -42.11 17.08
N SER A 11 19.40 -41.50 17.49
CA SER A 11 20.69 -42.18 17.61
C SER A 11 20.66 -43.26 18.69
N SER A 12 21.33 -44.38 18.43
CA SER A 12 21.54 -45.49 19.39
C SER A 12 22.97 -45.53 19.95
N VAL A 13 23.76 -44.47 19.72
CA VAL A 13 25.19 -44.42 20.07
C VAL A 13 25.37 -43.73 21.42
N GLY A 14 25.17 -44.48 22.51
CA GLY A 14 25.48 -44.07 23.88
C GLY A 14 24.43 -44.48 24.92
N ASP A 15 24.85 -44.60 26.18
CA ASP A 15 23.98 -45.06 27.29
C ASP A 15 23.20 -43.91 27.99
N GLY A 16 23.29 -42.68 27.47
CA GLY A 16 22.57 -41.51 27.99
C GLY A 16 21.12 -41.42 27.49
N ASP A 17 20.22 -40.87 28.31
CA ASP A 17 18.80 -40.71 27.94
C ASP A 17 18.57 -39.63 26.85
N LEU A 18 19.35 -38.55 26.89
CA LEU A 18 19.32 -37.53 25.83
C LEU A 18 20.16 -37.98 24.64
N GLN A 19 19.50 -38.30 23.53
CA GLN A 19 20.14 -38.74 22.30
C GLN A 19 19.90 -37.74 21.16
N PRO A 20 20.89 -37.51 20.28
CA PRO A 20 20.68 -36.78 19.04
C PRO A 20 19.58 -37.46 18.22
N THR A 21 18.55 -36.69 17.88
CA THR A 21 17.39 -37.14 17.11
C THR A 21 17.21 -36.23 15.91
N LEU A 22 17.26 -36.81 14.71
CA LEU A 22 16.93 -36.12 13.47
C LEU A 22 15.41 -36.02 13.35
N MET A 23 14.93 -34.81 13.11
CA MET A 23 13.51 -34.50 12.92
C MET A 23 13.30 -33.98 11.50
N VAL A 24 12.29 -34.50 10.82
CA VAL A 24 11.75 -33.94 9.58
C VAL A 24 10.30 -33.56 9.84
N ALA A 25 9.91 -32.32 9.54
CA ALA A 25 8.59 -31.82 9.87
C ALA A 25 8.09 -30.78 8.88
N THR A 26 6.77 -30.73 8.65
CA THR A 26 6.11 -29.57 8.05
C THR A 26 5.95 -28.49 9.11
N ILE A 27 6.41 -27.27 8.82
CA ILE A 27 6.26 -26.09 9.68
C ILE A 27 5.27 -25.15 9.01
N SER A 28 4.26 -24.71 9.75
CA SER A 28 3.23 -23.79 9.26
C SER A 28 3.29 -22.48 10.05
N PRO A 29 4.15 -21.52 9.67
CA PRO A 29 4.20 -20.23 10.35
C PRO A 29 2.90 -19.44 10.08
N PRO A 30 2.39 -18.68 11.06
CA PRO A 30 1.28 -17.78 10.83
C PRO A 30 1.71 -16.72 9.82
N HIS A 31 0.89 -16.53 8.78
CA HIS A 31 1.10 -15.55 7.71
C HIS A 31 2.30 -15.83 6.77
N ASP A 32 2.75 -17.09 6.68
CA ASP A 32 3.84 -17.51 5.78
C ASP A 32 3.49 -18.81 5.05
N THR A 33 4.30 -19.18 4.05
CA THR A 33 4.17 -20.45 3.35
C THR A 33 4.66 -21.60 4.23
N GLU A 34 3.92 -22.70 4.25
CA GLU A 34 4.34 -23.93 4.92
C GLU A 34 5.62 -24.47 4.27
N TYR A 35 6.57 -24.92 5.07
CA TYR A 35 7.83 -25.45 4.55
C TYR A 35 8.28 -26.69 5.32
N GLN A 36 9.04 -27.55 4.64
CA GLN A 36 9.66 -28.70 5.28
C GLN A 36 10.96 -28.26 5.98
N GLY A 37 11.06 -28.55 7.26
CA GLY A 37 12.26 -28.32 8.07
C GLY A 37 12.93 -29.63 8.45
N ARG A 38 14.26 -29.62 8.49
CA ARG A 38 15.07 -30.73 8.99
C ARG A 38 16.11 -30.22 9.98
N TRP A 39 16.16 -30.82 11.16
CA TRP A 39 17.14 -30.45 12.19
C TRP A 39 17.44 -31.61 13.12
N ILE A 40 18.53 -31.48 13.88
CA ILE A 40 18.91 -32.42 14.93
C ILE A 40 18.65 -31.75 16.27
N ALA A 41 17.92 -32.42 17.16
CA ALA A 41 17.70 -32.00 18.53
C ALA A 41 18.13 -33.09 19.51
N SER A 42 18.62 -32.70 20.69
CA SER A 42 18.80 -33.63 21.80
C SER A 42 17.43 -33.95 22.41
N MET A 43 17.03 -35.22 22.41
CA MET A 43 15.70 -35.65 22.80
C MET A 43 15.76 -36.86 23.74
N SER A 44 14.92 -36.87 24.78
CA SER A 44 14.81 -37.99 25.72
C SER A 44 14.08 -39.18 25.07
N GLY A 45 14.17 -40.37 25.67
CA GLY A 45 13.42 -41.53 25.19
C GLY A 45 11.90 -41.37 25.32
N GLU A 46 11.45 -40.59 26.29
CA GLU A 46 10.03 -40.29 26.53
C GLU A 46 9.48 -39.31 25.49
N ASP A 47 10.19 -38.21 25.22
CA ASP A 47 9.79 -37.20 24.22
C ASP A 47 9.74 -37.82 22.80
N PHE A 48 10.67 -38.73 22.50
CA PHE A 48 10.68 -39.45 21.23
C PHE A 48 9.41 -40.30 21.06
N LYS A 49 9.02 -41.05 22.09
CA LYS A 49 7.78 -41.85 22.06
C LYS A 49 6.56 -40.97 21.97
N SER A 50 6.51 -39.88 22.75
CA SER A 50 5.40 -38.94 22.73
C SER A 50 5.18 -38.30 21.34
N LEU A 51 6.26 -37.92 20.65
CA LEU A 51 6.16 -37.34 19.30
C LEU A 51 5.90 -38.39 18.21
N ALA A 52 6.31 -39.64 18.41
CA ALA A 52 5.95 -40.74 17.53
C ALA A 52 4.46 -41.10 17.64
N ASP A 53 3.91 -41.08 18.86
CA ASP A 53 2.49 -41.37 19.12
C ASP A 53 1.57 -40.19 18.77
N SER A 54 2.06 -38.95 18.94
CA SER A 54 1.34 -37.71 18.60
C SER A 54 2.25 -36.75 17.83
N PRO A 55 2.21 -36.75 16.48
CA PRO A 55 3.17 -36.02 15.64
C PRO A 55 2.89 -34.52 15.50
N VAL A 56 2.08 -33.92 16.38
CA VAL A 56 1.74 -32.50 16.33
C VAL A 56 2.36 -31.79 17.53
N THR A 57 3.16 -30.75 17.25
CA THR A 57 3.82 -29.95 18.27
C THR A 57 3.88 -28.47 17.86
N ALA A 58 4.45 -27.63 18.73
CA ALA A 58 4.66 -26.21 18.46
C ALA A 58 6.09 -25.78 18.76
N LEU A 59 6.75 -25.17 17.77
CA LEU A 59 8.10 -24.60 17.93
C LEU A 59 8.04 -23.10 18.23
N ALA A 60 8.93 -22.61 19.10
CA ALA A 60 9.12 -21.19 19.32
C ALA A 60 9.79 -20.52 18.09
N PRO A 61 9.56 -19.23 17.79
CA PRO A 61 10.07 -18.56 16.58
C PRO A 61 11.60 -18.60 16.45
N ASP A 62 12.30 -18.50 17.58
CA ASP A 62 13.76 -18.56 17.71
C ASP A 62 14.34 -19.97 17.55
N ARG A 63 13.47 -20.99 17.53
CA ARG A 63 13.84 -22.42 17.41
C ARG A 63 13.42 -23.03 16.07
N LEU A 64 12.99 -22.20 15.12
CA LEU A 64 12.64 -22.66 13.79
C LEU A 64 13.92 -23.06 13.03
N PRO A 65 13.96 -24.26 12.42
CA PRO A 65 15.04 -24.60 11.53
C PRO A 65 15.06 -23.64 10.34
N SER A 66 16.26 -23.29 9.91
CA SER A 66 16.47 -22.56 8.65
C SER A 66 15.78 -23.30 7.51
N ARG A 67 15.18 -22.54 6.58
CA ARG A 67 14.68 -23.11 5.33
C ARG A 67 15.88 -23.71 4.61
N GLU A 68 15.90 -25.03 4.40
CA GLU A 68 16.94 -25.64 3.58
C GLU A 68 16.83 -25.01 2.17
N VAL A 69 17.77 -24.15 1.82
CA VAL A 69 18.05 -23.78 0.44
C VAL A 69 18.91 -24.92 -0.09
N PRO A 70 18.48 -25.72 -1.08
CA PRO A 70 19.41 -26.54 -1.82
C PRO A 70 20.46 -25.58 -2.39
N GLY A 71 21.69 -25.66 -1.88
CA GLY A 71 22.74 -24.75 -2.27
C GLY A 71 22.94 -24.80 -3.78
N THR A 72 22.57 -23.72 -4.47
CA THR A 72 23.08 -23.45 -5.81
C THR A 72 24.60 -23.37 -5.67
N PRO A 73 25.40 -24.12 -6.45
CA PRO A 73 26.84 -23.95 -6.41
C PRO A 73 27.17 -22.53 -6.88
N SER A 74 27.61 -21.65 -5.97
CA SER A 74 28.07 -20.31 -6.32
C SER A 74 29.56 -20.37 -6.65
N PHE A 75 29.90 -19.88 -7.84
CA PHE A 75 31.27 -19.57 -8.21
C PHE A 75 31.73 -18.34 -7.43
N ASP A 76 32.31 -18.56 -6.24
CA ASP A 76 33.22 -17.58 -5.67
C ASP A 76 34.54 -17.66 -6.44
N ASP A 77 34.64 -16.87 -7.50
CA ASP A 77 35.91 -16.35 -7.98
C ASP A 77 35.66 -15.07 -8.81
N ARG A 78 35.59 -13.93 -8.12
CA ARG A 78 36.40 -12.72 -8.40
C ARG A 78 35.96 -11.54 -7.54
N ARG A 79 36.83 -11.18 -6.60
CA ARG A 79 36.90 -9.85 -5.98
C ARG A 79 37.22 -8.77 -7.02
N ARG A 80 36.60 -7.59 -6.85
CA ARG A 80 36.81 -6.29 -7.53
C ARG A 80 36.40 -6.34 -9.01
N THR A 81 35.31 -5.72 -9.44
CA THR A 81 35.03 -4.27 -9.46
C THR A 81 33.62 -4.10 -10.04
N TRP A 82 32.58 -3.66 -9.30
CA TRP A 82 31.35 -3.10 -9.89
C TRP A 82 30.55 -2.24 -8.87
N ALA A 83 31.25 -1.49 -8.00
CA ALA A 83 30.65 -0.51 -7.09
C ALA A 83 30.15 0.78 -7.79
N LEU A 84 29.76 0.72 -9.07
CA LEU A 84 29.37 1.90 -9.87
C LEU A 84 28.08 1.74 -10.71
N ILE A 85 27.34 0.61 -10.65
CA ILE A 85 26.07 0.47 -11.43
C ILE A 85 24.83 0.94 -10.66
N SER A 86 24.83 0.93 -9.32
CA SER A 86 23.61 1.18 -8.53
C SER A 86 22.91 2.54 -8.76
N PRO A 87 23.58 3.66 -9.12
CA PRO A 87 22.85 4.89 -9.46
C PRO A 87 22.30 4.89 -10.89
N ALA A 88 22.97 4.21 -11.83
CA ALA A 88 22.61 4.23 -13.24
C ALA A 88 21.36 3.38 -13.52
N LEU A 89 21.18 2.25 -12.83
CA LEU A 89 20.00 1.39 -12.99
C LEU A 89 18.72 2.06 -12.45
N SER A 90 18.85 2.84 -11.38
CA SER A 90 17.74 3.57 -10.77
C SER A 90 17.27 4.72 -11.67
N ILE A 91 18.20 5.41 -12.33
CA ILE A 91 17.88 6.44 -13.34
C ILE A 91 17.28 5.81 -14.60
N LEU A 92 17.75 4.63 -15.03
CA LEU A 92 17.19 3.93 -16.20
C LEU A 92 15.76 3.42 -15.96
N VAL A 93 15.46 2.91 -14.77
CA VAL A 93 14.10 2.48 -14.39
C VAL A 93 13.17 3.70 -14.19
N ALA A 94 13.65 4.79 -13.59
CA ALA A 94 12.86 6.02 -13.49
C ALA A 94 12.60 6.66 -14.87
N THR A 95 13.56 6.60 -15.80
CA THR A 95 13.41 7.14 -17.16
C THR A 95 12.50 6.26 -18.03
N ALA A 96 12.51 4.93 -17.84
CA ALA A 96 11.59 4.01 -18.49
C ALA A 96 10.12 4.17 -18.02
N VAL A 97 9.91 4.60 -16.78
CA VAL A 97 8.57 4.88 -16.23
C VAL A 97 8.08 6.30 -16.56
N LEU A 98 8.98 7.29 -16.66
CA LEU A 98 8.59 8.70 -16.88
C LEU A 98 8.57 9.16 -18.35
N PHE A 99 9.26 8.47 -19.27
CA PHE A 99 9.26 8.82 -20.71
C PHE A 99 8.72 7.69 -21.63
N GLY A 100 8.16 6.62 -21.06
CA GLY A 100 7.60 5.49 -21.82
C GLY A 100 6.13 5.63 -22.23
N VAL A 101 5.56 6.84 -22.23
CA VAL A 101 4.16 7.08 -22.67
C VAL A 101 4.16 8.09 -23.81
N GLY A 102 4.37 7.59 -25.02
CA GLY A 102 4.28 8.36 -26.26
C GLY A 102 4.41 7.43 -27.45
N ASP A 103 3.27 7.15 -28.07
CA ASP A 103 3.02 6.48 -29.36
C ASP A 103 4.08 5.57 -30.01
N ALA A 104 3.59 4.39 -30.40
CA ALA A 104 4.16 3.41 -31.34
C ALA A 104 5.20 2.42 -30.80
N TRP A 105 4.75 1.18 -30.53
CA TRP A 105 5.51 -0.02 -30.86
C TRP A 105 4.59 -1.11 -31.41
N HIS A 106 4.74 -1.40 -32.70
CA HIS A 106 4.38 -2.68 -33.30
C HIS A 106 5.35 -3.75 -32.78
N ILE A 107 4.83 -4.84 -32.23
CA ILE A 107 5.63 -6.05 -31.98
C ILE A 107 5.41 -6.97 -33.19
N SER A 108 6.43 -7.07 -34.03
CA SER A 108 6.49 -8.08 -35.09
C SER A 108 6.63 -9.47 -34.45
N LEU A 109 5.58 -10.28 -34.52
CA LEU A 109 5.66 -11.71 -34.22
C LEU A 109 6.15 -12.46 -35.46
N THR A 110 7.34 -13.07 -35.38
CA THR A 110 7.68 -14.23 -36.18
C THR A 110 7.12 -15.48 -35.48
N THR A 111 5.94 -15.91 -35.92
CA THR A 111 5.30 -17.19 -35.53
C THR A 111 5.99 -18.39 -36.18
N PRO A 112 6.24 -19.48 -35.44
CA PRO A 112 6.14 -20.83 -35.98
C PRO A 112 4.67 -21.26 -35.95
N ALA A 113 4.14 -21.65 -37.10
CA ALA A 113 2.75 -22.05 -37.27
C ALA A 113 2.41 -23.33 -36.49
N ALA A 114 1.32 -23.29 -35.73
CA ALA A 114 0.56 -24.48 -35.36
C ALA A 114 -0.91 -24.21 -35.72
N SER A 115 -1.40 -24.89 -36.75
CA SER A 115 -2.76 -24.77 -37.26
C SER A 115 -3.75 -25.44 -36.32
N THR A 116 -4.74 -24.71 -35.82
CA THR A 116 -6.00 -25.26 -35.29
C THR A 116 -7.17 -24.31 -35.62
N PRO A 117 -8.39 -24.83 -35.83
CA PRO A 117 -9.41 -24.16 -36.64
C PRO A 117 -10.08 -23.00 -35.90
N SER A 118 -10.11 -21.85 -36.59
CA SER A 118 -10.88 -20.66 -36.19
C SER A 118 -12.38 -20.94 -36.33
N VAL A 119 -13.11 -20.91 -35.22
CA VAL A 119 -14.55 -20.72 -35.23
C VAL A 119 -14.77 -19.21 -35.21
N HIS A 120 -15.31 -18.70 -36.31
CA HIS A 120 -15.66 -17.30 -36.50
C HIS A 120 -16.82 -16.96 -35.56
N ASN A 121 -16.56 -16.18 -34.51
CA ASN A 121 -17.60 -15.51 -33.74
C ASN A 121 -17.40 -14.00 -33.91
N ASP A 122 -18.45 -13.36 -34.40
CA ASP A 122 -18.52 -11.92 -34.68
C ASP A 122 -18.01 -11.08 -33.51
N SER A 123 -17.10 -10.13 -33.80
CA SER A 123 -16.51 -9.22 -32.83
C SER A 123 -17.56 -8.24 -32.30
N LYS A 124 -18.18 -8.56 -31.16
CA LYS A 124 -18.87 -7.58 -30.33
C LYS A 124 -17.85 -6.96 -29.39
N SER A 125 -17.63 -5.65 -29.50
CA SER A 125 -16.89 -4.88 -28.50
C SER A 125 -17.38 -5.27 -27.10
N LYS A 126 -16.46 -5.73 -26.24
CA LYS A 126 -16.79 -6.18 -24.88
C LYS A 126 -17.62 -5.11 -24.18
N SER A 127 -18.73 -5.51 -23.55
CA SER A 127 -19.51 -4.59 -22.73
C SER A 127 -18.59 -3.99 -21.66
N MET A 128 -18.77 -2.71 -21.32
CA MET A 128 -18.15 -2.07 -20.16
C MET A 128 -18.68 -2.65 -18.82
N GLU A 129 -19.29 -3.82 -18.84
CA GLU A 129 -19.87 -4.47 -17.66
C GLU A 129 -18.75 -5.10 -16.83
N LEU A 130 -18.26 -4.33 -15.85
CA LEU A 130 -17.12 -4.70 -15.01
C LEU A 130 -17.34 -5.98 -14.21
N ASN A 131 -18.58 -6.28 -13.80
CA ASN A 131 -18.92 -7.52 -13.12
C ASN A 131 -18.65 -8.75 -14.02
N ALA A 132 -19.11 -8.71 -15.27
CA ALA A 132 -18.85 -9.77 -16.24
C ALA A 132 -17.35 -9.93 -16.57
N ARG A 133 -16.60 -8.81 -16.61
CA ARG A 133 -15.14 -8.82 -16.80
C ARG A 133 -14.42 -9.46 -15.62
N ARG A 134 -14.79 -9.11 -14.39
CA ARG A 134 -14.29 -9.76 -13.16
C ARG A 134 -14.53 -11.25 -13.21
N ASP A 135 -15.77 -11.65 -13.45
CA ASP A 135 -16.16 -13.07 -13.43
C ASP A 135 -15.45 -13.84 -14.56
N GLY A 136 -15.27 -13.22 -15.72
CA GLY A 136 -14.46 -13.74 -16.83
C GLY A 136 -13.00 -13.96 -16.45
N MET A 137 -12.37 -13.00 -15.75
CA MET A 137 -10.99 -13.12 -15.28
C MET A 137 -10.83 -14.21 -14.21
N ILE A 138 -11.74 -14.27 -13.23
CA ILE A 138 -11.73 -15.32 -12.19
C ILE A 138 -11.87 -16.71 -12.82
N ARG A 139 -12.73 -16.84 -13.84
CA ARG A 139 -12.87 -18.09 -14.58
C ARG A 139 -11.59 -18.46 -15.35
N ALA A 140 -10.97 -17.52 -16.06
CA ALA A 140 -9.73 -17.77 -16.78
C ALA A 140 -8.59 -18.22 -15.83
N ILE A 141 -8.47 -17.59 -14.66
CA ILE A 141 -7.54 -18.01 -13.61
C ILE A 141 -7.84 -19.43 -13.11
N THR A 142 -9.12 -19.74 -12.90
CA THR A 142 -9.56 -21.07 -12.46
C THR A 142 -9.27 -22.15 -13.50
N GLU A 143 -9.49 -21.86 -14.78
CA GLU A 143 -9.21 -22.78 -15.89
C GLU A 143 -7.71 -23.04 -16.05
N GLN A 144 -6.87 -22.02 -15.86
CA GLN A 144 -5.42 -22.11 -16.04
C GLN A 144 -4.68 -22.74 -14.84
N PHE A 145 -5.09 -22.40 -13.61
CA PHE A 145 -4.35 -22.74 -12.38
C PHE A 145 -5.15 -23.59 -11.39
N GLY A 146 -6.39 -23.94 -11.72
CA GLY A 146 -7.31 -24.67 -10.86
C GLY A 146 -8.06 -23.78 -9.85
N PRO A 147 -9.06 -24.34 -9.16
CA PRO A 147 -9.98 -23.57 -8.30
C PRO A 147 -9.30 -22.91 -7.11
N ALA A 148 -8.23 -23.52 -6.56
CA ALA A 148 -7.51 -22.98 -5.41
C ALA A 148 -6.77 -21.66 -5.73
N ALA A 149 -6.48 -21.38 -6.99
CA ALA A 149 -5.79 -20.15 -7.43
C ALA A 149 -6.58 -18.88 -7.10
N THR A 150 -7.91 -18.98 -7.07
CA THR A 150 -8.81 -17.86 -6.73
C THR A 150 -8.69 -17.39 -5.28
N ASN A 151 -7.96 -18.12 -4.43
CA ASN A 151 -7.64 -17.71 -3.06
C ASN A 151 -6.28 -17.01 -2.93
N ASN A 152 -5.56 -16.83 -4.04
CA ASN A 152 -4.19 -16.31 -4.06
C ASN A 152 -4.03 -15.19 -5.10
N LEU A 153 -5.06 -14.34 -5.25
CA LEU A 153 -5.05 -13.21 -6.19
C LEU A 153 -4.20 -12.08 -5.62
N LEU A 154 -3.30 -11.51 -6.40
CA LEU A 154 -2.47 -10.36 -5.98
C LEU A 154 -3.05 -9.04 -6.48
N ASP A 155 -3.57 -9.05 -7.70
CA ASP A 155 -4.14 -7.87 -8.37
C ASP A 155 -5.17 -8.31 -9.41
N LEU A 156 -6.25 -7.55 -9.56
CA LEU A 156 -7.09 -7.55 -10.75
C LEU A 156 -7.18 -6.14 -11.31
N ARG A 157 -6.93 -5.97 -12.61
CA ARG A 157 -6.93 -4.68 -13.27
C ARG A 157 -7.76 -4.70 -14.55
N PHE A 158 -8.74 -3.81 -14.62
CA PHE A 158 -9.67 -3.67 -15.73
C PHE A 158 -9.48 -2.29 -16.38
N THR A 159 -9.03 -2.26 -17.64
CA THR A 159 -8.80 -0.98 -18.34
C THR A 159 -10.05 -0.48 -19.05
N GLY A 160 -10.14 0.83 -19.29
CA GLY A 160 -11.19 1.42 -20.14
C GLY A 160 -11.15 0.91 -21.58
N SER A 161 -9.99 0.44 -22.06
CA SER A 161 -9.82 -0.13 -23.41
C SER A 161 -10.38 -1.55 -23.58
N GLY A 162 -10.82 -2.20 -22.48
CA GLY A 162 -11.39 -3.56 -22.51
C GLY A 162 -10.38 -4.69 -22.26
N SER A 163 -9.10 -4.36 -22.08
CA SER A 163 -8.06 -5.30 -21.66
C SER A 163 -8.11 -5.55 -20.15
N ASP A 164 -7.93 -6.80 -19.76
CA ASP A 164 -7.99 -7.22 -18.35
C ASP A 164 -6.68 -7.92 -17.95
N TYR A 165 -6.26 -7.69 -16.71
CA TYR A 165 -5.10 -8.34 -16.12
C TYR A 165 -5.50 -8.93 -14.77
N GLY A 166 -5.00 -10.12 -14.49
CA GLY A 166 -5.09 -10.75 -13.18
C GLY A 166 -3.72 -11.29 -12.81
N THR A 167 -3.30 -11.06 -11.58
CA THR A 167 -2.02 -11.57 -11.08
C THR A 167 -2.29 -12.57 -9.98
N VAL A 168 -1.67 -13.74 -10.06
CA VAL A 168 -1.91 -14.87 -9.15
C VAL A 168 -0.59 -15.35 -8.59
N LEU A 169 -0.59 -15.63 -7.29
CA LEU A 169 0.52 -16.26 -6.59
C LEU A 169 0.32 -17.78 -6.55
N ASP A 170 1.36 -18.53 -6.90
CA ASP A 170 1.48 -19.94 -6.53
C ASP A 170 2.01 -20.03 -5.09
N PRO A 171 1.19 -20.44 -4.12
CA PRO A 171 1.60 -20.47 -2.72
C PRO A 171 2.67 -21.53 -2.43
N THR A 172 2.90 -22.50 -3.32
CA THR A 172 3.85 -23.60 -3.09
C THR A 172 5.31 -23.19 -3.29
N ASN A 173 5.56 -22.27 -4.20
CA ASN A 173 6.91 -21.83 -4.59
C ASN A 173 7.07 -20.29 -4.57
N GLY A 174 5.99 -19.55 -4.32
CA GLY A 174 5.95 -18.09 -4.31
C GLY A 174 6.01 -17.44 -5.70
N ALA A 175 5.96 -18.23 -6.77
CA ALA A 175 6.01 -17.74 -8.14
C ALA A 175 4.74 -16.96 -8.49
N VAL A 176 4.91 -15.93 -9.30
CA VAL A 176 3.81 -15.06 -9.71
C VAL A 176 3.53 -15.28 -11.19
N SER A 177 2.25 -15.42 -11.54
CA SER A 177 1.79 -15.51 -12.92
C SER A 177 0.80 -14.40 -13.23
N ILE A 178 0.91 -13.84 -14.43
CA ILE A 178 0.02 -12.80 -14.95
C ILE A 178 -0.86 -13.43 -16.01
N VAL A 179 -2.17 -13.36 -15.80
CA VAL A 179 -3.21 -13.66 -16.79
C VAL A 179 -3.60 -12.35 -17.46
N TYR A 180 -3.52 -12.32 -18.78
CA TYR A 180 -3.95 -11.20 -19.61
C TYR A 180 -5.08 -11.65 -20.50
N ILE A 181 -6.21 -10.94 -20.48
CA ILE A 181 -7.30 -11.14 -21.43
C ILE A 181 -7.34 -9.91 -22.33
N ASN A 182 -7.12 -10.12 -23.62
CA ASN A 182 -7.18 -9.03 -24.59
C ASN A 182 -8.64 -8.57 -24.81
N ASN A 183 -8.80 -7.49 -25.57
CA ASN A 183 -10.10 -6.93 -25.94
C ASN A 183 -10.98 -7.89 -26.77
N ASN A 184 -10.39 -8.88 -27.44
CA ASN A 184 -11.09 -9.92 -28.21
C ASN A 184 -11.52 -11.11 -27.35
N GLY A 185 -11.08 -11.17 -26.08
CA GLY A 185 -11.40 -12.26 -25.16
C GLY A 185 -10.36 -13.39 -25.11
N ASP A 186 -9.27 -13.30 -25.88
CA ASP A 186 -8.19 -14.30 -25.82
C ASP A 186 -7.40 -14.13 -24.52
N ALA A 187 -7.19 -15.25 -23.82
CA ALA A 187 -6.43 -15.30 -22.58
C ALA A 187 -4.99 -15.76 -22.84
N PHE A 188 -4.03 -15.04 -22.26
CA PHE A 188 -2.61 -15.34 -22.32
C PHE A 188 -2.07 -15.39 -20.89
N THR A 189 -1.08 -16.25 -20.67
CA THR A 189 -0.43 -16.39 -19.37
C THR A 189 1.06 -16.17 -19.51
N THR A 190 1.62 -15.31 -18.65
CA THR A 190 3.04 -15.01 -18.60
C THR A 190 3.55 -15.15 -17.18
N ALA A 191 4.68 -15.83 -16.99
CA ALA A 191 5.35 -15.88 -15.70
C ALA A 191 5.98 -14.51 -15.36
N SER A 192 5.84 -14.07 -14.13
CA SER A 192 6.54 -12.90 -13.59
C SER A 192 7.82 -13.35 -12.89
N PRO A 193 8.93 -12.60 -13.03
CA PRO A 193 10.17 -12.90 -12.31
C PRO A 193 10.09 -12.60 -10.81
N GLN A 194 8.96 -12.06 -10.33
CA GLN A 194 8.76 -11.72 -8.93
C GLN A 194 8.40 -12.96 -8.11
N VAL A 195 8.95 -13.03 -6.90
CA VAL A 195 8.55 -13.97 -5.85
C VAL A 195 7.90 -13.16 -4.74
N LEU A 196 6.64 -13.44 -4.43
CA LEU A 196 5.87 -12.70 -3.44
C LEU A 196 5.37 -13.62 -2.32
N ARG A 197 4.89 -13.00 -1.24
CA ARG A 197 4.34 -13.71 -0.09
C ARG A 197 2.82 -13.75 -0.14
N LYS A 198 2.25 -14.77 0.50
CA LYS A 198 0.80 -15.00 0.54
C LYS A 198 0.03 -13.87 1.25
N ASP A 199 0.65 -13.19 2.20
CA ASP A 199 0.07 -12.05 2.93
C ASP A 199 -0.37 -10.88 2.05
N SER A 200 0.11 -10.84 0.81
CA SER A 200 -0.21 -9.81 -0.19
C SER A 200 -1.41 -10.20 -1.06
N THR A 201 -1.94 -11.42 -0.90
CA THR A 201 -3.04 -11.96 -1.71
C THR A 201 -4.41 -11.71 -1.09
N PHE A 202 -5.43 -11.66 -1.93
CA PHE A 202 -6.84 -11.67 -1.58
C PHE A 202 -7.56 -12.81 -2.33
N THR A 203 -8.78 -13.08 -1.88
CA THR A 203 -9.64 -14.14 -2.46
C THR A 203 -10.68 -13.55 -3.40
N ALA A 204 -11.11 -14.32 -4.39
CA ALA A 204 -12.25 -13.93 -5.23
C ALA A 204 -13.52 -13.67 -4.40
N GLY A 205 -13.70 -14.40 -3.29
CA GLY A 205 -14.82 -14.21 -2.36
C GLY A 205 -14.85 -12.83 -1.71
N GLU A 206 -13.70 -12.21 -1.43
CA GLU A 206 -13.62 -10.85 -0.87
C GLU A 206 -14.19 -9.77 -1.81
N ILE A 207 -14.29 -10.06 -3.11
CA ILE A 207 -14.73 -9.10 -4.13
C ILE A 207 -15.97 -9.56 -4.92
N ALA A 208 -16.46 -10.77 -4.68
CA ALA A 208 -17.54 -11.38 -5.46
C ALA A 208 -18.89 -10.68 -5.26
N SER A 209 -19.16 -10.19 -4.04
CA SER A 209 -20.41 -9.51 -3.67
C SER A 209 -20.49 -8.05 -4.11
N ILE A 210 -19.38 -7.49 -4.62
CA ILE A 210 -19.31 -6.10 -5.04
C ILE A 210 -20.00 -5.95 -6.39
N ASP A 211 -20.90 -4.98 -6.52
CA ASP A 211 -21.32 -4.46 -7.81
C ASP A 211 -20.31 -3.39 -8.28
N LEU A 212 -19.36 -3.83 -9.12
CA LEU A 212 -18.30 -2.96 -9.63
C LEU A 212 -18.84 -1.82 -10.50
N GLY A 213 -19.96 -2.03 -11.21
CA GLY A 213 -20.60 -0.99 -12.01
C GLY A 213 -21.10 0.14 -11.14
N ALA A 214 -21.94 -0.19 -10.15
CA ALA A 214 -22.48 0.78 -9.20
C ALA A 214 -21.38 1.47 -8.36
N LEU A 215 -20.31 0.76 -8.01
CA LEU A 215 -19.18 1.34 -7.29
C LEU A 215 -18.44 2.39 -8.13
N ILE A 216 -18.15 2.08 -9.40
CA ILE A 216 -17.50 3.04 -10.30
C ILE A 216 -18.39 4.24 -10.57
N GLU A 217 -19.71 4.08 -10.67
CA GLU A 217 -20.63 5.23 -10.77
C GLU A 217 -20.50 6.16 -9.56
N LYS A 218 -20.46 5.61 -8.34
CA LYS A 218 -20.22 6.40 -7.12
C LYS A 218 -18.86 7.10 -7.14
N MET A 219 -17.80 6.41 -7.55
CA MET A 219 -16.46 7.02 -7.69
C MET A 219 -16.44 8.15 -8.73
N ALA A 220 -17.08 7.95 -9.87
CA ALA A 220 -17.15 8.95 -10.94
C ALA A 220 -17.92 10.20 -10.49
N HIS A 221 -19.00 10.02 -9.71
CA HIS A 221 -19.71 11.12 -9.07
C HIS A 221 -18.80 11.90 -8.10
N GLN A 222 -18.02 11.21 -7.26
CA GLN A 222 -17.06 11.86 -6.36
C GLN A 222 -15.95 12.62 -7.09
N ALA A 223 -15.54 12.11 -8.25
CA ALA A 223 -14.51 12.75 -9.08
C ALA A 223 -15.01 14.02 -9.80
N ASP A 224 -16.22 14.53 -9.54
CA ASP A 224 -16.90 15.64 -10.24
C ASP A 224 -16.78 15.50 -11.78
N SER A 225 -16.74 14.26 -12.24
CA SER A 225 -16.69 13.93 -13.65
C SER A 225 -18.14 13.91 -14.10
N ALA A 226 -18.64 15.06 -14.54
CA ALA A 226 -20.04 15.23 -14.95
C ALA A 226 -20.56 14.21 -15.98
N GLN A 227 -19.76 13.28 -16.53
CA GLN A 227 -20.23 12.23 -17.44
C GLN A 227 -19.47 10.88 -17.34
N ARG A 228 -20.20 9.88 -16.81
CA ARG A 228 -20.26 8.45 -17.19
C ARG A 228 -19.04 7.55 -16.91
N LEU A 229 -19.35 6.26 -16.65
CA LEU A 229 -18.43 5.10 -16.64
C LEU A 229 -17.38 5.10 -17.78
N SER A 230 -17.65 5.78 -18.90
CA SER A 230 -16.75 5.93 -20.06
C SER A 230 -15.48 6.73 -19.77
N ALA A 231 -15.43 7.46 -18.66
CA ALA A 231 -14.23 8.18 -18.21
C ALA A 231 -13.25 7.32 -17.41
N LEU A 232 -13.62 6.08 -17.07
CA LEU A 232 -12.73 5.17 -16.34
C LEU A 232 -11.53 4.80 -17.20
N GLY A 233 -10.35 5.26 -16.79
CA GLY A 233 -9.09 4.83 -17.40
C GLY A 233 -8.75 3.41 -16.96
N THR A 234 -8.79 3.14 -15.65
CA THR A 234 -8.47 1.83 -15.07
C THR A 234 -9.16 1.67 -13.73
N LEU A 235 -9.65 0.47 -13.46
CA LEU A 235 -9.99 -0.02 -12.13
C LEU A 235 -8.94 -1.06 -11.72
N GLU A 236 -8.27 -0.83 -10.60
CA GLU A 236 -7.32 -1.74 -9.99
C GLU A 236 -7.88 -2.27 -8.66
N ILE A 237 -7.69 -3.55 -8.37
CA ILE A 237 -8.16 -4.21 -7.14
C ILE A 237 -6.97 -4.98 -6.55
N LYS A 238 -6.47 -4.51 -5.42
CA LYS A 238 -5.31 -5.11 -4.74
C LYS A 238 -5.31 -4.79 -3.25
N ARG A 239 -4.46 -5.47 -2.47
CA ARG A 239 -4.14 -5.00 -1.11
C ARG A 239 -3.17 -3.83 -1.19
N SER A 240 -3.33 -2.84 -0.31
CA SER A 240 -2.38 -1.72 -0.20
C SER A 240 -1.04 -2.12 0.43
N GLY A 241 -0.96 -3.33 0.99
CA GLY A 241 0.24 -3.94 1.54
C GLY A 241 -0.07 -5.31 2.15
N PRO A 242 0.95 -6.06 2.59
CA PRO A 242 0.79 -7.32 3.31
C PRO A 242 -0.20 -7.20 4.48
N GLY A 243 -1.23 -8.05 4.50
CA GLY A 243 -2.26 -8.07 5.54
C GLY A 243 -3.21 -6.87 5.59
N ALA A 244 -3.03 -5.87 4.72
CA ALA A 244 -3.89 -4.69 4.63
C ALA A 244 -5.22 -5.03 3.94
N PRO A 245 -6.30 -4.25 4.12
CA PRO A 245 -7.55 -4.48 3.40
C PRO A 245 -7.38 -4.42 1.87
N VAL A 246 -8.28 -5.09 1.15
CA VAL A 246 -8.41 -4.91 -0.30
C VAL A 246 -8.94 -3.51 -0.59
N ILE A 247 -8.31 -2.82 -1.52
CA ILE A 247 -8.69 -1.50 -2.01
C ILE A 247 -9.00 -1.61 -3.50
N LEU A 248 -10.07 -0.93 -3.92
CA LEU A 248 -10.42 -0.73 -5.32
C LEU A 248 -10.05 0.70 -5.69
N THR A 249 -9.18 0.90 -6.68
CA THR A 249 -8.72 2.22 -7.12
C THR A 249 -9.20 2.46 -8.55
N GLY A 250 -10.09 3.45 -8.72
CA GLY A 250 -10.55 3.91 -10.02
C GLY A 250 -9.82 5.19 -10.46
N SER A 251 -9.27 5.19 -11.68
CA SER A 251 -8.63 6.37 -12.28
C SER A 251 -9.55 7.07 -13.27
N PHE A 252 -9.73 8.38 -13.08
CA PHE A 252 -10.59 9.27 -13.88
C PHE A 252 -9.78 10.50 -14.31
N GLY A 253 -9.18 10.45 -15.50
CA GLY A 253 -8.27 11.49 -15.98
C GLY A 253 -7.05 11.66 -15.06
N ARG A 254 -6.96 12.80 -14.36
CA ARG A 254 -5.88 13.09 -13.39
C ARG A 254 -6.23 12.72 -11.94
N ARG A 255 -7.45 12.27 -11.68
CA ARG A 255 -7.93 11.92 -10.35
C ARG A 255 -7.94 10.42 -10.16
N SER A 256 -7.62 9.97 -8.95
CA SER A 256 -7.77 8.58 -8.53
C SER A 256 -8.65 8.54 -7.29
N ILE A 257 -9.61 7.62 -7.27
CA ILE A 257 -10.54 7.44 -6.17
C ILE A 257 -10.41 6.01 -5.65
N ASN A 258 -10.19 5.86 -4.36
CA ASN A 258 -10.16 4.57 -3.68
C ASN A 258 -11.54 4.23 -3.14
N ALA A 259 -11.82 2.94 -3.05
CA ALA A 259 -12.97 2.40 -2.35
C ALA A 259 -12.63 1.10 -1.64
N LEU A 260 -13.51 0.74 -0.71
CA LEU A 260 -13.51 -0.54 -0.03
C LEU A 260 -14.54 -1.48 -0.66
N PRO A 261 -14.36 -2.82 -0.52
CA PRO A 261 -15.34 -3.81 -0.95
C PRO A 261 -16.76 -3.62 -0.40
N ASN A 262 -16.91 -2.97 0.75
CA ASN A 262 -18.21 -2.66 1.35
C ASN A 262 -18.95 -1.49 0.67
N GLY A 263 -18.36 -0.87 -0.36
CA GLY A 263 -18.92 0.24 -1.10
C GLY A 263 -18.64 1.64 -0.53
N THR A 264 -17.81 1.75 0.52
CA THR A 264 -17.28 3.04 0.98
C THR A 264 -16.32 3.59 -0.07
N VAL A 265 -16.51 4.87 -0.46
CA VAL A 265 -15.73 5.55 -1.48
C VAL A 265 -15.00 6.73 -0.83
N GLY A 266 -13.72 6.92 -1.19
CA GLY A 266 -12.92 8.05 -0.77
C GLY A 266 -13.50 9.37 -1.31
N GLU A 267 -13.50 10.38 -0.46
CA GLU A 267 -14.13 11.66 -0.78
C GLU A 267 -13.10 12.64 -1.34
N ILE A 268 -13.50 13.40 -2.37
CA ILE A 268 -12.71 14.53 -2.86
C ILE A 268 -12.94 15.74 -1.96
N PHE A 269 -11.88 16.46 -1.66
CA PHE A 269 -11.90 17.77 -1.03
C PHE A 269 -10.65 18.54 -1.42
N ASP A 270 -10.70 19.86 -1.29
CA ASP A 270 -9.51 20.70 -1.40
C ASP A 270 -8.86 20.82 -0.01
N PRO A 271 -7.62 20.33 0.21
CA PRO A 271 -6.95 20.51 1.48
C PRO A 271 -6.77 21.99 1.86
N ALA A 272 -6.65 22.90 0.89
CA ALA A 272 -6.48 24.33 1.13
C ALA A 272 -7.77 25.05 1.58
N ASP A 273 -8.91 24.35 1.60
CA ASP A 273 -10.11 24.74 2.34
C ASP A 273 -9.95 24.28 3.80
N PHE A 274 -9.48 25.19 4.65
CA PHE A 274 -9.21 24.85 6.04
C PHE A 274 -10.48 24.49 6.83
N ALA A 275 -11.65 25.03 6.48
CA ALA A 275 -12.88 24.64 7.15
C ALA A 275 -13.20 23.16 6.90
N VAL A 276 -13.10 22.72 5.65
CA VAL A 276 -13.31 21.32 5.27
C VAL A 276 -12.23 20.41 5.86
N SER A 277 -10.96 20.81 5.75
CA SER A 277 -9.84 20.04 6.30
C SER A 277 -9.95 19.84 7.83
N PHE A 278 -10.31 20.89 8.58
CA PHE A 278 -10.52 20.79 10.03
C PHE A 278 -11.72 19.91 10.38
N GLN A 279 -12.83 20.02 9.64
CA GLN A 279 -13.99 19.16 9.87
C GLN A 279 -13.64 17.68 9.64
N ARG A 280 -12.95 17.37 8.54
CA ARG A 280 -12.52 16.00 8.21
C ARG A 280 -11.51 15.47 9.23
N ALA A 281 -10.58 16.29 9.68
CA ALA A 281 -9.64 15.93 10.75
C ALA A 281 -10.38 15.59 12.05
N ARG A 282 -11.36 16.39 12.45
CA ARG A 282 -12.21 16.14 13.63
C ARG A 282 -12.97 14.82 13.52
N ASP A 283 -13.56 14.55 12.36
CA ASP A 283 -14.27 13.30 12.12
C ASP A 283 -13.34 12.08 12.14
N ALA A 284 -12.13 12.21 11.58
CA ALA A 284 -11.14 11.14 11.58
C ALA A 284 -10.58 10.85 12.99
N LEU A 285 -10.34 11.88 13.80
CA LEU A 285 -9.98 11.73 15.21
C LEU A 285 -11.05 10.97 15.99
N ARG A 286 -12.32 11.35 15.79
CA ARG A 286 -13.46 10.67 16.42
C ARG A 286 -13.55 9.19 16.03
N LEU A 287 -13.30 8.86 14.75
CA LEU A 287 -13.25 7.46 14.28
C LEU A 287 -12.07 6.69 14.88
N ALA A 288 -10.95 7.36 15.18
CA ALA A 288 -9.79 6.78 15.86
C ALA A 288 -9.96 6.68 17.39
N GLY A 289 -11.10 7.14 17.94
CA GLY A 289 -11.38 7.16 19.37
C GLY A 289 -10.70 8.29 20.14
N ILE A 290 -10.30 9.36 19.44
CA ILE A 290 -9.64 10.54 20.01
C ILE A 290 -10.61 11.71 19.98
N THR A 291 -10.79 12.39 21.12
CA THR A 291 -11.61 13.60 21.21
C THR A 291 -10.76 14.81 20.81
N ALA A 292 -11.36 15.82 20.17
CA ALA A 292 -10.65 17.04 19.79
C ALA A 292 -10.03 17.82 20.97
N SER A 293 -10.56 17.64 22.18
CA SER A 293 -10.03 18.21 23.42
C SER A 293 -8.87 17.43 24.02
N ASP A 294 -8.57 16.23 23.53
CA ASP A 294 -7.50 15.38 24.06
C ASP A 294 -6.15 15.98 23.68
N ARG A 295 -5.29 16.22 24.68
CA ARG A 295 -3.92 16.71 24.48
C ARG A 295 -2.99 15.58 24.07
N VAL A 296 -3.18 15.09 22.86
CA VAL A 296 -2.47 13.92 22.32
C VAL A 296 -1.84 14.20 20.97
N LEU A 297 -2.17 15.29 20.29
CA LEU A 297 -1.57 15.61 19.00
C LEU A 297 -0.14 16.10 19.18
N THR A 298 0.77 15.58 18.39
CA THR A 298 2.16 16.05 18.31
C THR A 298 2.43 16.83 17.04
N ASP A 299 1.63 16.58 16.00
CA ASP A 299 1.71 17.25 14.71
C ASP A 299 0.33 17.35 14.06
N PHE A 300 0.08 18.45 13.36
CA PHE A 300 -1.09 18.64 12.52
C PHE A 300 -0.68 19.44 11.28
N GLU A 301 -0.70 18.82 10.12
CA GLU A 301 -0.29 19.40 8.83
C GLU A 301 -1.48 19.43 7.87
N ILE A 302 -1.64 20.55 7.17
CA ILE A 302 -2.51 20.69 6.01
C ILE A 302 -1.64 21.16 4.85
N ARG A 303 -1.59 20.35 3.79
CA ARG A 303 -0.87 20.66 2.56
C ARG A 303 -1.81 20.70 1.37
N GLY A 304 -1.84 21.85 0.69
CA GLY A 304 -2.59 22.05 -0.54
C GLY A 304 -2.16 21.11 -1.67
N SER A 305 -3.09 20.82 -2.59
CA SER A 305 -2.82 20.02 -3.79
C SER A 305 -2.34 20.85 -4.99
N HIS A 306 -2.21 22.17 -4.83
CA HIS A 306 -1.76 23.05 -5.90
C HIS A 306 -0.31 22.73 -6.31
N ARG A 307 0.01 22.79 -7.60
CA ARG A 307 1.33 22.41 -8.14
C ARG A 307 2.51 23.23 -7.61
N ALA A 308 2.24 24.46 -7.17
CA ALA A 308 3.23 25.37 -6.61
C ALA A 308 3.32 25.28 -5.08
N THR A 309 2.58 24.35 -4.45
CA THR A 309 2.66 24.14 -3.00
C THR A 309 4.07 23.67 -2.64
N PRO A 310 4.77 24.37 -1.74
CA PRO A 310 6.09 23.94 -1.30
C PRO A 310 6.04 22.57 -0.59
N ILE A 311 7.23 22.00 -0.39
CA ILE A 311 7.41 20.85 0.48
C ILE A 311 8.24 21.36 1.65
N ALA A 312 7.57 21.87 2.68
CA ALA A 312 8.25 22.45 3.83
C ALA A 312 8.98 21.38 4.65
N ARG A 313 8.39 20.18 4.70
CA ARG A 313 8.88 19.02 5.47
C ARG A 313 8.50 17.70 4.79
N PRO A 314 9.22 16.59 5.09
CA PRO A 314 8.77 15.26 4.71
C PRO A 314 7.49 14.87 5.44
N SER A 315 6.49 14.41 4.69
CA SER A 315 5.21 13.90 5.22
C SER A 315 4.57 12.93 4.23
N GLU A 316 3.56 12.17 4.66
CA GLU A 316 2.80 11.24 3.79
C GLU A 316 2.04 11.98 2.67
N VAL A 317 1.81 13.28 2.83
CA VAL A 317 1.06 14.14 1.89
C VAL A 317 1.96 15.04 1.05
N GLN A 318 3.29 14.89 1.15
CA GLN A 318 4.27 15.73 0.45
C GLN A 318 4.14 15.75 -1.08
N ASN A 319 3.56 14.70 -1.67
CA ASN A 319 3.42 14.56 -3.13
C ASN A 319 1.97 14.72 -3.60
N THR A 320 1.00 14.47 -2.73
CA THR A 320 -0.43 14.40 -3.08
C THR A 320 -1.23 15.58 -2.54
N GLY A 321 -0.75 16.25 -1.50
CA GLY A 321 -1.56 17.13 -0.67
C GLY A 321 -2.49 16.31 0.24
N GLY A 322 -3.07 16.98 1.23
CA GLY A 322 -3.94 16.34 2.21
C GLY A 322 -3.75 16.88 3.61
N VAL A 323 -4.18 16.08 4.59
CA VAL A 323 -4.11 16.38 6.01
C VAL A 323 -3.42 15.24 6.73
N VAL A 324 -2.48 15.57 7.61
CA VAL A 324 -1.81 14.61 8.49
C VAL A 324 -2.01 15.04 9.94
N LEU A 325 -2.36 14.10 10.80
CA LEU A 325 -2.33 14.27 12.25
C LEU A 325 -1.43 13.20 12.84
N GLU A 326 -0.47 13.58 13.67
CA GLU A 326 0.30 12.65 14.48
C GLU A 326 -0.19 12.73 15.93
N PHE A 327 -0.37 11.56 16.56
CA PHE A 327 -0.86 11.49 17.93
C PHE A 327 -0.02 10.54 18.78
N VAL A 328 0.05 10.86 20.07
CA VAL A 328 0.64 10.03 21.12
C VAL A 328 -0.34 10.01 22.29
N THR A 329 -0.89 8.85 22.57
CA THR A 329 -1.64 8.53 23.78
C THR A 329 -0.78 7.63 24.67
N GLY A 330 -1.19 7.42 25.93
CA GLY A 330 -0.38 6.69 26.91
C GLY A 330 0.17 5.34 26.42
N ASP A 331 -0.64 4.56 25.71
CA ASP A 331 -0.33 3.21 25.25
C ASP A 331 -0.14 3.08 23.73
N ARG A 332 -0.58 4.04 22.92
CA ARG A 332 -0.44 4.04 21.45
C ARG A 332 0.05 5.37 20.92
N SER A 333 0.95 5.34 19.94
CA SER A 333 1.18 6.47 19.04
C SER A 333 0.75 6.09 17.63
N GLY A 334 0.60 7.07 16.75
CA GLY A 334 0.13 6.81 15.41
C GLY A 334 -0.03 8.06 14.58
N GLN A 335 -0.55 7.87 13.38
CA GLN A 335 -0.89 8.96 12.48
C GLN A 335 -2.24 8.71 11.81
N ILE A 336 -2.93 9.79 11.51
CA ILE A 336 -4.13 9.83 10.67
C ILE A 336 -3.75 10.58 9.40
N VAL A 337 -3.97 9.97 8.24
CA VAL A 337 -3.70 10.57 6.93
C VAL A 337 -4.99 10.64 6.13
N LEU A 338 -5.30 11.84 5.65
CA LEU A 338 -6.46 12.13 4.80
C LEU A 338 -5.94 12.68 3.47
N VAL A 339 -6.07 11.91 2.41
CA VAL A 339 -5.73 12.33 1.05
C VAL A 339 -7.02 12.44 0.24
N PRO A 340 -7.22 13.52 -0.56
CA PRO A 340 -8.39 13.64 -1.42
C PRO A 340 -8.56 12.42 -2.32
N GLY A 341 -9.74 11.80 -2.27
CA GLY A 341 -10.07 10.60 -3.04
C GLY A 341 -9.57 9.29 -2.43
N GLU A 342 -8.81 9.31 -1.34
CA GLU A 342 -8.40 8.10 -0.63
C GLU A 342 -9.31 7.78 0.57
N ILE A 343 -9.25 6.53 1.02
CA ILE A 343 -9.85 6.13 2.30
C ILE A 343 -8.94 6.64 3.43
N PRO A 344 -9.48 7.29 4.47
CA PRO A 344 -8.71 7.70 5.65
C PRO A 344 -7.88 6.55 6.20
N LYS A 345 -6.58 6.79 6.40
CA LYS A 345 -5.66 5.81 6.97
C LYS A 345 -5.35 6.18 8.40
N VAL A 346 -5.59 5.26 9.33
CA VAL A 346 -5.12 5.35 10.71
C VAL A 346 -4.07 4.27 10.88
N THR A 347 -2.85 4.65 11.22
CA THR A 347 -1.79 3.70 11.54
C THR A 347 -1.33 3.90 12.96
N ASP A 348 -1.22 2.81 13.71
CA ASP A 348 -0.57 2.82 15.02
C ASP A 348 0.93 2.57 14.79
N LYS A 349 1.75 3.45 15.36
CA LYS A 349 3.21 3.34 15.39
C LYS A 349 3.63 3.12 16.84
N SER A 350 4.82 2.54 17.03
CA SER A 350 5.39 2.27 18.36
C SER A 350 6.44 3.30 18.79
N TYR A 351 6.66 4.35 18.00
CA TYR A 351 7.62 5.40 18.33
C TYR A 351 6.93 6.60 18.99
N ARG A 352 7.45 6.99 20.16
CA ARG A 352 7.09 8.25 20.82
C ARG A 352 8.06 9.33 20.37
N SER A 353 7.55 10.41 19.79
CA SER A 353 8.30 11.65 19.67
C SER A 353 8.36 12.34 21.05
N ALA A 354 9.45 13.04 21.34
CA ALA A 354 9.59 13.88 22.54
C ALA A 354 8.85 15.23 22.44
N SER A 355 8.02 15.41 21.41
CA SER A 355 7.23 16.61 21.13
C SER A 355 6.20 16.88 22.23
N GLN A 356 6.04 18.15 22.60
CA GLN A 356 4.99 18.63 23.49
C GLN A 356 3.62 18.41 22.84
N PRO A 357 2.72 17.63 23.46
CA PRO A 357 1.41 17.38 22.90
C PRO A 357 0.46 18.58 23.08
N PHE A 358 -0.49 18.71 22.16
CA PHE A 358 -1.53 19.74 22.16
C PHE A 358 -2.90 19.13 21.83
N ALA A 359 -3.98 19.86 22.11
CA ALA A 359 -5.34 19.45 21.73
C ALA A 359 -5.67 19.98 20.32
N PHE A 360 -6.47 19.23 19.56
CA PHE A 360 -6.94 19.71 18.26
C PHE A 360 -7.70 21.04 18.39
N ASP A 361 -8.49 21.20 19.47
CA ASP A 361 -9.22 22.44 19.77
C ASP A 361 -8.32 23.61 20.23
N ASP A 362 -7.02 23.41 20.45
CA ASP A 362 -6.07 24.52 20.73
C ASP A 362 -5.81 25.38 19.47
N VAL A 363 -6.21 24.91 18.29
CA VAL A 363 -6.14 25.64 17.01
C VAL A 363 -7.48 25.59 16.26
N SER A 364 -7.69 26.54 15.34
CA SER A 364 -8.93 26.65 14.58
C SER A 364 -8.67 26.97 13.11
N ALA A 365 -9.66 26.64 12.27
CA ALA A 365 -9.62 26.97 10.84
C ALA A 365 -9.52 28.48 10.63
N GLU A 366 -10.20 29.28 11.44
CA GLU A 366 -10.16 30.74 11.39
C GLU A 366 -8.76 31.30 11.68
N VAL A 367 -8.05 30.70 12.64
CA VAL A 367 -6.66 31.07 12.93
C VAL A 367 -5.74 30.70 11.75
N PHE A 368 -5.88 29.50 11.19
CA PHE A 368 -5.11 29.08 10.01
C PHE A 368 -5.37 30.01 8.81
N GLU A 369 -6.62 30.43 8.60
CA GLU A 369 -6.98 31.40 7.58
C GLU A 369 -6.34 32.77 7.80
N SER A 370 -6.32 33.25 9.04
CA SER A 370 -5.66 34.50 9.41
C SER A 370 -4.14 34.42 9.19
N VAL A 371 -3.52 33.32 9.58
CA VAL A 371 -2.08 33.05 9.36
C VAL A 371 -1.76 33.04 7.88
N ARG A 372 -2.58 32.38 7.05
CA ARG A 372 -2.43 32.38 5.60
C ARG A 372 -2.56 33.79 5.03
N ALA A 373 -3.58 34.55 5.42
CA ALA A 373 -3.79 35.91 4.93
C ALA A 373 -2.60 36.83 5.25
N GLN A 374 -2.07 36.76 6.49
CA GLN A 374 -0.88 37.50 6.89
C GLN A 374 0.36 37.08 6.08
N ALA A 375 0.54 35.79 5.83
CA ALA A 375 1.63 35.25 5.02
C ALA A 375 1.56 35.71 3.55
N MET A 376 0.37 35.66 2.94
CA MET A 376 0.14 36.19 1.60
C MET A 376 0.47 37.68 1.52
N GLN A 377 0.06 38.47 2.52
CA GLN A 377 0.33 39.90 2.56
C GLN A 377 1.84 40.20 2.64
N ARG A 378 2.60 39.48 3.47
CA ARG A 378 4.06 39.64 3.55
C ARG A 378 4.77 39.21 2.27
N GLY A 379 4.30 38.15 1.64
CA GLY A 379 4.84 37.62 0.39
C GLY A 379 4.41 38.39 -0.86
N ALA A 380 3.49 39.35 -0.73
CA ALA A 380 2.83 40.02 -1.85
C ALA A 380 2.23 39.03 -2.87
N LEU A 381 1.62 37.94 -2.37
CA LEU A 381 1.05 36.88 -3.18
C LEU A 381 -0.30 37.27 -3.79
N GLU A 382 -0.54 36.78 -4.99
CA GLU A 382 -1.80 36.98 -5.68
C GLU A 382 -2.89 36.03 -5.14
N PRO A 383 -4.19 36.39 -5.25
CA PRO A 383 -5.28 35.56 -4.73
C PRO A 383 -5.30 34.11 -5.25
N TYR A 384 -4.83 33.86 -6.48
CA TYR A 384 -4.80 32.50 -7.05
C TYR A 384 -3.68 31.62 -6.47
N GLU A 385 -2.72 32.20 -5.73
CA GLU A 385 -1.62 31.46 -5.08
C GLU A 385 -2.02 30.99 -3.67
N ARG A 386 -3.21 31.39 -3.21
CA ARG A 386 -3.79 31.08 -1.90
C ARG A 386 -3.84 29.57 -1.60
N GLU A 387 -4.04 28.74 -2.62
CA GLU A 387 -4.12 27.27 -2.49
C GLU A 387 -2.74 26.58 -2.43
N ALA A 388 -1.66 27.30 -2.76
CA ALA A 388 -0.30 26.78 -2.74
C ALA A 388 0.30 26.80 -1.32
N VAL A 389 -0.39 26.17 -0.37
CA VAL A 389 -0.10 26.28 1.07
C VAL A 389 0.39 24.98 1.69
N ASP A 390 1.44 25.07 2.49
CA ASP A 390 1.85 24.05 3.44
C ASP A 390 1.82 24.71 4.83
N ILE A 391 0.88 24.32 5.69
CA ILE A 391 0.68 24.90 7.02
C ILE A 391 0.58 23.80 8.06
N TRP A 392 1.30 23.93 9.17
CA TRP A 392 1.32 22.91 10.20
C TRP A 392 1.51 23.47 11.60
N VAL A 393 1.18 22.64 12.58
CA VAL A 393 1.40 22.86 14.01
C VAL A 393 2.17 21.68 14.54
N GLY A 394 3.25 21.97 15.25
CA GLY A 394 4.06 20.93 15.89
C GLY A 394 5.11 21.53 16.81
N ASP A 395 5.60 20.71 17.73
CA ASP A 395 6.72 21.08 18.60
C ASP A 395 8.06 20.77 17.93
N GLN A 396 8.88 21.79 17.73
CA GLN A 396 10.27 21.65 17.32
C GLN A 396 11.19 21.98 18.50
N VAL A 397 11.85 20.96 19.05
CA VAL A 397 12.69 21.08 20.26
C VAL A 397 13.82 22.10 20.13
N ILE A 398 14.33 22.31 18.90
CA ILE A 398 15.43 23.22 18.58
C ILE A 398 14.93 24.66 18.33
N ASP A 399 13.63 24.84 18.10
CA ASP A 399 13.01 26.13 17.78
C ASP A 399 12.67 26.91 19.08
N PRO A 400 13.03 28.21 19.19
CA PRO A 400 12.63 29.07 20.32
C PRO A 400 11.13 29.14 20.56
N PHE A 401 10.29 28.93 19.53
CA PHE A 401 8.84 29.00 19.60
C PHE A 401 8.16 27.65 19.85
N ARG A 402 8.94 26.56 19.98
CA ARG A 402 8.49 25.19 20.27
C ARG A 402 7.21 24.80 19.55
N LEU A 403 6.06 24.88 20.24
CA LEU A 403 4.72 24.64 19.69
C LEU A 403 4.16 25.92 19.05
N ALA A 404 4.19 25.95 17.72
CA ALA A 404 3.81 27.10 16.91
C ALA A 404 3.14 26.65 15.60
N ILE A 405 2.33 27.55 15.02
CA ILE A 405 1.83 27.42 13.65
C ILE A 405 2.92 27.90 12.70
N ARG A 406 3.26 27.10 11.71
CA ARG A 406 4.25 27.43 10.68
C ARG A 406 3.61 27.27 9.32
N VAL A 407 3.96 28.17 8.40
CA VAL A 407 3.38 28.19 7.06
C VAL A 407 4.44 28.54 6.02
N GLU A 408 4.35 27.89 4.86
CA GLU A 408 5.02 28.25 3.63
C GLU A 408 3.99 28.36 2.51
N LEU A 409 4.12 29.38 1.65
CA LEU A 409 3.19 29.62 0.53
C LEU A 409 3.95 29.81 -0.77
N ALA A 410 3.50 29.12 -1.82
CA ALA A 410 3.94 29.27 -3.21
C ALA A 410 5.47 29.18 -3.45
N GLY A 411 6.25 28.69 -2.48
CA GLY A 411 7.70 28.70 -2.52
C GLY A 411 8.34 30.10 -2.39
N VAL A 412 7.62 31.06 -1.81
CA VAL A 412 8.11 32.43 -1.61
C VAL A 412 8.60 32.62 -0.17
N ASP A 413 9.90 32.84 0.01
CA ASP A 413 10.54 32.97 1.33
C ASP A 413 9.89 34.03 2.23
N ALA A 414 9.49 35.17 1.66
CA ALA A 414 8.83 36.25 2.41
C ALA A 414 7.42 35.86 2.92
N ALA A 415 6.77 34.90 2.26
CA ALA A 415 5.50 34.35 2.66
C ALA A 415 5.65 33.26 3.75
N SER A 416 6.86 32.75 3.98
CA SER A 416 7.12 31.80 5.05
C SER A 416 7.16 32.47 6.42
N GLY A 417 6.61 31.83 7.45
CA GLY A 417 6.56 32.43 8.79
C GLY A 417 6.13 31.49 9.90
N THR A 418 6.50 31.88 11.12
CA THR A 418 6.17 31.21 12.37
C THR A 418 5.25 32.10 13.21
N TYR A 419 4.20 31.50 13.76
CA TYR A 419 3.10 32.17 14.45
C TYR A 419 2.73 31.43 15.73
N SER A 420 2.23 32.14 16.72
CA SER A 420 1.63 31.53 17.90
C SER A 420 0.32 30.82 17.55
N LEU A 421 -0.19 29.98 18.47
CA LEU A 421 -1.44 29.24 18.28
C LEU A 421 -2.69 30.12 18.14
N ASP A 422 -2.61 31.39 18.57
CA ASP A 422 -3.65 32.41 18.35
C ASP A 422 -3.44 33.24 17.06
N GLY A 423 -2.45 32.88 16.24
CA GLY A 423 -2.22 33.47 14.92
C GLY A 423 -1.41 34.77 14.89
N ARG A 424 -0.70 35.12 15.97
CA ARG A 424 0.20 36.28 15.99
C ARG A 424 1.55 35.91 15.37
N PHE A 425 2.05 36.76 14.48
CA PHE A 425 3.37 36.59 13.87
C PHE A 425 4.49 36.66 14.91
N LEU A 426 5.40 35.69 14.88
CA LEU A 426 6.53 35.57 15.82
C LEU A 426 7.87 35.81 15.11
N ALA A 427 8.08 35.16 13.96
CA ALA A 427 9.33 35.24 13.22
C ALA A 427 9.15 34.94 11.72
N PRO A 428 10.01 35.50 10.84
CA PRO A 428 10.08 35.09 9.45
C PRO A 428 10.64 33.66 9.33
N GLY A 429 10.24 32.96 8.28
CA GLY A 429 10.67 31.58 8.06
C GLY A 429 9.91 30.56 8.93
N SER A 430 10.11 29.30 8.59
CA SER A 430 9.38 28.12 9.10
C SER A 430 10.33 27.07 9.72
N ARG A 431 11.62 27.39 9.86
CA ARG A 431 12.68 26.49 10.30
C ARG A 431 13.64 27.17 11.26
#